data_AF-A0A7X6Z495-F1
#
_entry.id   AF-A0A7X6Z495-F1
#
_cell.length_a   1.000
_cell.length_b   1.000
_cell.length_c   1.000
_cell.angle_alpha   90.00
_cell.angle_beta   90.00
_cell.angle_gamma   90.00
#
_symmetry.space_group_name_H-M   'P 1'
#
loop_
_entity.id
_entity.type
_entity.pdbx_description
1 polymer ?
#
loop_
_entity_poly.entity_id
_entity_poly.type
_entity_poly.pdbx_seq_one_letter_code
_entity_poly.pdbx_strand_id
1 'polypeptide(L)'
;YFIVPLFILAGRGKTGSWAAYSGLMAGFFYFLAMILRGEILYGADTPSLIYLSMLNHGILYLFGLTAIRVRLYPTSDRGVLIAGILCVASWALVIRSWVEEPGALLIYKLLDASLVQAALPQVSRTVALPVYYLGLAFLIGISFRVFFLINRRQYQVSPIRILRAKNSC
;
A
#
# COMPACT_ATOMS: atom_id res chain seq x y z
N TYR A 1 9.23 3.05 1.67
CA TYR A 1 8.32 2.63 2.76
C TYR A 1 8.67 3.29 4.09
N PHE A 2 9.92 3.17 4.56
CA PHE A 2 10.38 3.73 5.85
C PHE A 2 10.25 5.25 6.04
N ILE A 3 10.06 6.02 4.95
CA ILE A 3 9.84 7.47 5.01
C ILE A 3 8.36 7.85 5.27
N VAL A 4 7.43 6.90 5.22
CA VAL A 4 5.99 7.14 5.42
C VAL A 4 5.68 7.79 6.78
N PRO A 5 6.26 7.34 7.93
CA PRO A 5 6.12 8.04 9.20
C PRO A 5 6.54 9.50 9.13
N LEU A 6 7.66 9.79 8.44
CA LEU A 6 8.16 11.16 8.32
C LEU A 6 7.19 12.04 7.54
N PHE A 7 6.59 11.54 6.46
CA PHE A 7 5.56 12.32 5.73
C PHE A 7 4.24 12.46 6.50
N ILE A 8 3.84 11.45 7.28
CA ILE A 8 2.65 11.53 8.13
C ILE A 8 2.86 12.56 9.24
N LEU A 9 4.02 12.53 9.90
CA LEU A 9 4.41 13.39 11.02
C LEU A 9 4.74 14.82 10.57
N ALA A 10 5.51 15.00 9.49
CA ALA A 10 5.82 16.33 8.92
C ALA A 10 4.56 17.03 8.38
N GLY A 11 3.52 16.25 8.09
CA GLY A 11 2.14 16.67 8.19
C GLY A 11 1.80 18.04 7.63
N ARG A 12 1.82 18.17 6.29
CA ARG A 12 1.08 19.20 5.55
C ARG A 12 1.12 18.92 4.05
N GLY A 13 -0.01 19.18 3.38
CA GLY A 13 -0.12 19.16 1.92
C GLY A 13 -0.33 17.80 1.27
N LYS A 14 -0.20 17.79 -0.07
CA LYS A 14 -0.52 16.69 -0.98
C LYS A 14 0.18 15.37 -0.66
N THR A 15 1.36 15.39 -0.06
CA THR A 15 2.13 14.18 0.30
C THR A 15 1.54 13.43 1.50
N GLY A 16 0.74 14.10 2.34
CA GLY A 16 0.10 13.50 3.51
C GLY A 16 -0.96 12.45 3.15
N SER A 17 -1.74 12.68 2.08
CA SER A 17 -2.73 11.71 1.60
C SER A 17 -2.05 10.44 1.06
N TRP A 18 -0.95 10.60 0.31
CA TRP A 18 -0.14 9.46 -0.15
C TRP A 18 0.45 8.68 1.01
N ALA A 19 0.99 9.35 2.02
CA ALA A 19 1.60 8.68 3.16
C ALA A 19 0.55 7.90 3.98
N ALA A 20 -0.61 8.50 4.24
CA ALA A 20 -1.73 7.83 4.91
C ALA A 20 -2.24 6.61 4.12
N TYR A 21 -2.45 6.77 2.81
CA TYR A 21 -2.85 5.68 1.92
C TYR A 21 -1.81 4.56 1.89
N SER A 22 -0.53 4.91 1.72
CA SER A 22 0.56 3.94 1.62
C SER A 22 0.74 3.15 2.91
N GLY A 23 0.63 3.80 4.07
CA GLY A 23 0.66 3.13 5.38
C GLY A 23 -0.47 2.11 5.54
N LEU A 24 -1.70 2.49 5.14
CA LEU A 24 -2.84 1.57 5.15
C LEU A 24 -2.63 0.37 4.24
N MET A 25 -2.23 0.61 2.99
CA MET A 25 -2.11 -0.46 2.00
C MET A 25 -0.98 -1.42 2.33
N ALA A 26 0.20 -0.91 2.68
CA ALA A 26 1.34 -1.75 3.01
C ALA A 26 1.05 -2.61 4.25
N GLY A 27 0.45 -2.02 5.29
CA GLY A 27 0.00 -2.78 6.45
C GLY A 27 -1.03 -3.85 6.10
N PHE A 28 -2.13 -3.45 5.45
CA PHE A 28 -3.21 -4.35 5.06
C PHE A 28 -2.74 -5.53 4.21
N PHE A 29 -2.02 -5.26 3.12
CA PHE A 29 -1.57 -6.31 2.21
C PHE A 29 -0.48 -7.19 2.82
N TYR A 30 0.37 -6.65 3.70
CA TYR A 30 1.34 -7.47 4.44
C TYR A 30 0.63 -8.48 5.34
N PHE A 31 -0.31 -8.04 6.18
CA PHE A 31 -1.05 -8.96 7.05
C PHE A 31 -1.93 -9.94 6.26
N LEU A 32 -2.55 -9.49 5.16
CA LEU A 32 -3.31 -10.38 4.28
C LEU A 32 -2.41 -11.46 3.67
N ALA A 33 -1.21 -11.10 3.20
CA ALA A 33 -0.25 -12.03 2.64
C ALA A 33 0.27 -13.03 3.69
N MET A 34 0.55 -12.55 4.91
CA MET A 34 0.89 -13.41 6.06
C MET A 34 -0.21 -14.41 6.38
N ILE A 35 -1.49 -13.99 6.41
CA ILE A 35 -2.62 -14.87 6.74
C ILE A 35 -2.83 -15.92 5.65
N LEU A 36 -2.78 -15.53 4.37
CA LEU A 36 -3.12 -16.42 3.27
C LEU A 36 -1.97 -17.35 2.86
N ARG A 37 -0.73 -16.89 3.00
CA ARG A 37 0.46 -17.54 2.41
C ARG A 37 1.71 -17.37 3.29
N GLY A 38 1.57 -17.10 4.59
CA GLY A 38 2.69 -16.76 5.47
C GLY A 38 3.86 -17.74 5.44
N GLU A 39 3.58 -19.04 5.49
CA GLU A 39 4.60 -20.10 5.40
C GLU A 39 5.36 -20.05 4.05
N ILE A 40 4.66 -19.91 2.94
CA ILE A 40 5.25 -19.88 1.60
C ILE A 40 6.05 -18.59 1.37
N LEU A 41 5.62 -17.49 1.99
CA LEU A 41 6.24 -16.17 1.78
C LEU A 41 7.40 -15.90 2.73
N TYR A 42 7.31 -16.35 3.98
CA TYR A 42 8.18 -15.95 5.07
C TYR A 42 8.68 -17.14 5.92
N GLY A 43 8.35 -18.39 5.57
CA GLY A 43 8.71 -19.56 6.38
C GLY A 43 10.23 -19.85 6.44
N ALA A 44 11.01 -19.27 5.53
CA ALA A 44 12.48 -19.31 5.57
C ALA A 44 13.09 -18.23 6.47
N ASP A 45 12.31 -17.20 6.85
CA ASP A 45 12.78 -16.12 7.70
C ASP A 45 12.82 -16.58 9.16
N THR A 46 13.76 -16.03 9.93
CA THR A 46 13.79 -16.27 11.37
C THR A 46 12.56 -15.63 12.04
N PRO A 47 12.03 -16.19 13.15
CA PRO A 47 10.89 -15.63 13.85
C PRO A 47 11.06 -14.15 14.23
N SER A 48 12.28 -13.73 14.58
CA SER A 48 12.60 -12.34 14.91
C SER A 48 12.41 -11.39 13.73
N LEU A 49 12.81 -11.80 12.51
CA LEU A 49 12.61 -11.01 11.29
C LEU A 49 11.12 -10.90 10.94
N ILE A 50 10.37 -12.00 11.10
CA ILE A 50 8.92 -12.01 10.90
C ILE A 50 8.25 -11.04 11.87
N TYR A 51 8.58 -11.09 13.17
CA TYR A 51 8.01 -10.19 14.17
C TYR A 51 8.40 -8.74 13.95
N LEU A 52 9.65 -8.46 13.57
CA LEU A 52 10.09 -7.10 13.25
C LEU A 52 9.32 -6.54 12.06
N SER A 53 9.14 -7.36 11.01
CA SER A 53 8.36 -6.97 9.84
C SER A 53 6.88 -6.79 10.18
N MET A 54 6.29 -7.67 11.00
CA MET A 54 4.93 -7.50 11.51
C MET A 54 4.78 -6.21 12.32
N LEU A 55 5.73 -5.90 13.20
CA LEU A 55 5.72 -4.67 13.98
C LEU A 55 5.80 -3.44 13.07
N ASN A 56 6.71 -3.43 12.10
CA ASN A 56 6.87 -2.33 11.16
C ASN A 56 5.58 -2.10 10.33
N HIS A 57 5.02 -3.17 9.75
CA HIS A 57 3.78 -3.09 8.98
C HIS A 57 2.55 -2.75 9.84
N GLY A 58 2.51 -3.24 11.08
CA GLY A 58 1.50 -2.88 12.08
C GLY A 58 1.54 -1.40 12.44
N ILE A 59 2.73 -0.85 12.72
CA ILE A 59 2.90 0.57 13.04
C ILE A 59 2.47 1.45 11.86
N LEU A 60 2.85 1.12 10.62
CA LEU A 60 2.41 1.92 9.48
C LEU A 60 0.93 1.81 9.19
N TYR A 61 0.33 0.64 9.43
CA TYR A 61 -1.11 0.47 9.37
C TYR A 61 -1.82 1.40 10.37
N LEU A 62 -1.35 1.42 11.62
CA LEU A 62 -1.89 2.28 12.67
C LEU A 62 -1.68 3.77 12.37
N PHE A 63 -0.52 4.17 11.84
CA PHE A 63 -0.30 5.54 11.39
C PHE A 63 -1.24 5.92 10.24
N GLY A 64 -1.44 5.03 9.26
CA GLY A 64 -2.40 5.25 8.18
C GLY A 64 -3.83 5.41 8.71
N LEU A 65 -4.26 4.53 9.61
CA LEU A 65 -5.58 4.57 10.24
C LEU A 65 -5.80 5.85 11.05
N THR A 66 -4.83 6.24 11.87
CA THR A 66 -4.93 7.48 12.67
C THR A 66 -4.95 8.70 11.75
N ALA A 67 -4.11 8.73 10.71
CA ALA A 67 -4.05 9.83 9.75
C ALA A 67 -5.40 10.05 9.04
N ILE A 68 -6.06 9.00 8.55
CA ILE A 68 -7.38 9.15 7.89
C ILE A 68 -8.51 9.52 8.86
N ARG A 69 -8.31 9.35 10.18
CA ARG A 69 -9.30 9.66 11.23
C ARG A 69 -9.22 11.12 11.69
N VAL A 70 -8.05 11.73 11.55
CA VAL A 70 -7.77 13.09 12.06
C VAL A 70 -7.59 14.12 10.96
N ARG A 71 -7.35 13.71 9.71
CA ARG A 71 -7.21 14.60 8.54
C ARG A 71 -8.21 14.27 7.45
N LEU A 72 -8.76 15.30 6.82
CA LEU A 72 -9.58 15.19 5.62
C LEU A 72 -8.67 15.33 4.39
N TYR A 73 -8.74 14.39 3.46
CA TYR A 73 -7.96 14.40 2.23
C TYR A 73 -8.88 14.65 1.03
N PRO A 74 -8.56 15.64 0.16
CA PRO A 74 -9.39 15.94 -0.99
C PRO A 74 -9.20 14.90 -2.10
N THR A 75 -10.25 14.62 -2.87
CA THR A 75 -10.18 13.67 -4.00
C THR A 75 -9.30 14.16 -5.15
N SER A 76 -8.97 15.46 -5.17
CA SER A 76 -7.97 16.03 -6.08
C SER A 76 -6.58 15.43 -5.88
N ASP A 77 -6.29 14.86 -4.70
CA ASP A 77 -5.02 14.22 -4.41
C ASP A 77 -4.85 12.86 -5.08
N ARG A 78 -5.85 12.38 -5.82
CA ARG A 78 -5.76 11.11 -6.56
C ARG A 78 -4.52 11.04 -7.47
N GLY A 79 -4.16 12.16 -8.11
CA GLY A 79 -2.94 12.24 -8.93
C GLY A 79 -1.67 12.01 -8.12
N VAL A 80 -1.65 12.44 -6.86
CA VAL A 80 -0.52 12.24 -5.94
C VAL A 80 -0.42 10.77 -5.53
N LEU A 81 -1.57 10.12 -5.28
CA LEU A 81 -1.57 8.67 -4.99
C LEU A 81 -1.02 7.88 -6.17
N ILE A 82 -1.43 8.22 -7.40
CA ILE A 82 -0.93 7.59 -8.63
C ILE A 82 0.58 7.82 -8.76
N ALA A 83 1.03 9.07 -8.69
CA ALA A 83 2.44 9.43 -8.81
C ALA A 83 3.29 8.70 -7.76
N GLY A 84 2.81 8.61 -6.52
CA GLY A 84 3.51 7.93 -5.46
C GLY A 84 3.58 6.41 -5.64
N ILE A 85 2.52 5.76 -6.16
CA ILE A 85 2.59 4.33 -6.52
C ILE A 85 3.59 4.11 -7.66
N LEU A 86 3.53 4.93 -8.71
CA LEU A 86 4.45 4.82 -9.85
C LEU A 86 5.90 5.03 -9.40
N CYS A 87 6.15 5.99 -8.51
CA CYS A 87 7.46 6.24 -7.94
C CYS A 87 7.96 5.01 -7.14
N VAL A 88 7.13 4.43 -6.28
CA VAL A 88 7.50 3.22 -5.52
C VAL A 88 7.74 2.02 -6.44
N ALA A 89 6.89 1.81 -7.44
CA ALA A 89 7.04 0.72 -8.40
C ALA A 89 8.32 0.88 -9.24
N SER A 90 8.57 2.09 -9.74
CA SER A 90 9.79 2.40 -10.51
C SER A 90 11.04 2.25 -9.65
N TRP A 91 11.01 2.76 -8.41
CA TRP A 91 12.09 2.59 -7.46
C TRP A 91 12.39 1.12 -7.19
N ALA A 92 11.35 0.32 -6.94
CA ALA A 92 11.49 -1.12 -6.74
C ALA A 92 12.17 -1.79 -7.95
N LEU A 93 11.78 -1.44 -9.18
CA LEU A 93 12.42 -1.97 -10.39
C LEU A 93 13.92 -1.59 -10.47
N VAL A 94 14.28 -0.35 -10.11
CA VAL A 94 15.67 0.13 -10.14
C VAL A 94 16.55 -0.58 -9.12
N ILE A 95 16.10 -0.72 -7.87
CA ILE A 95 16.92 -1.33 -6.81
C ILE A 95 16.91 -2.86 -6.85
N ARG A 96 16.10 -3.45 -7.72
CA ARG A 96 15.86 -4.90 -7.78
C ARG A 96 17.15 -5.72 -7.88
N SER A 97 18.10 -5.27 -8.70
CA SER A 97 19.39 -5.96 -8.88
C SER A 97 20.29 -5.94 -7.65
N TRP A 98 19.96 -5.13 -6.65
CA TRP A 98 20.73 -5.00 -5.40
C TRP A 98 20.07 -5.74 -4.23
N VAL A 99 18.92 -6.38 -4.47
CA VAL A 99 18.23 -7.21 -3.48
C VAL A 99 18.68 -8.64 -3.65
N GLU A 100 19.25 -9.24 -2.61
CA GLU A 100 19.78 -10.61 -2.62
C GLU A 100 18.69 -11.66 -2.93
N GLU A 101 17.50 -11.48 -2.36
CA GLU A 101 16.37 -12.42 -2.47
C GLU A 101 15.10 -11.67 -2.93
N PRO A 102 15.01 -11.17 -4.19
CA PRO A 102 13.83 -10.44 -4.66
C PRO A 102 12.57 -11.30 -4.57
N GLY A 103 12.74 -12.61 -4.76
CA GLY A 103 11.69 -13.62 -4.65
C GLY A 103 11.08 -13.76 -3.26
N ALA A 104 11.63 -13.16 -2.20
CA ALA A 104 11.03 -13.15 -0.87
C ALA A 104 10.02 -11.99 -0.68
N LEU A 105 10.22 -10.87 -1.37
CA LEU A 105 9.44 -9.65 -1.11
C LEU A 105 8.13 -9.62 -1.93
N LEU A 106 7.02 -9.34 -1.25
CA LEU A 106 5.68 -9.30 -1.83
C LEU A 106 5.59 -8.37 -3.05
N ILE A 107 6.26 -7.20 -3.01
CA ILE A 107 6.25 -6.25 -4.13
C ILE A 107 6.83 -6.86 -5.41
N TYR A 108 7.91 -7.64 -5.32
CA TYR A 108 8.50 -8.29 -6.49
C TYR A 108 7.67 -9.48 -6.95
N LYS A 109 7.06 -10.25 -6.03
CA LYS A 109 6.08 -11.29 -6.41
C LYS A 109 4.90 -10.73 -7.22
N LEU A 110 4.42 -9.55 -6.84
CA LEU A 110 3.36 -8.85 -7.56
C LEU A 110 3.86 -8.29 -8.91
N LEU A 111 5.02 -7.65 -8.94
CA LEU A 111 5.60 -7.12 -10.18
C LEU A 111 5.91 -8.22 -11.19
N ASP A 112 6.38 -9.37 -10.72
CA ASP A 112 6.70 -10.52 -11.57
C ASP A 112 5.48 -11.35 -11.94
N ALA A 113 4.32 -11.09 -11.34
CA ALA A 113 3.17 -11.98 -11.45
C ALA A 113 3.55 -13.45 -11.16
N SER A 114 4.46 -13.69 -10.21
CA SER A 114 5.11 -14.99 -10.01
C SER A 114 4.09 -16.11 -9.74
N LEU A 115 2.99 -15.77 -9.05
CA LEU A 115 1.86 -16.67 -8.82
C LEU A 115 1.13 -17.04 -10.11
N VAL A 116 0.93 -16.10 -11.04
CA VAL A 116 0.28 -16.36 -12.33
C VAL A 116 1.19 -17.20 -13.21
N GLN A 117 2.49 -16.88 -13.22
CA GLN A 117 3.48 -17.65 -13.97
C GLN A 117 3.61 -19.09 -13.47
N ALA A 118 3.54 -19.31 -12.15
CA ALA A 118 3.58 -20.64 -11.54
C ALA A 118 2.29 -21.44 -11.80
N ALA A 119 1.13 -20.79 -11.84
CA ALA A 119 -0.16 -21.46 -11.97
C ALA A 119 -0.54 -21.82 -13.43
N LEU A 120 0.04 -21.14 -14.43
CA LEU A 120 -0.40 -21.23 -15.82
C LEU A 120 0.67 -21.77 -16.80
N PRO A 121 0.28 -22.61 -17.77
CA PRO A 121 1.13 -23.03 -18.88
C PRO A 121 1.65 -21.85 -19.71
N GLN A 122 2.84 -22.01 -20.32
CA GLN A 122 3.50 -20.98 -21.16
C GLN A 122 2.54 -20.34 -22.19
N VAL A 123 1.73 -21.14 -22.88
CA VAL A 123 0.83 -20.69 -23.95
C VAL A 123 -0.25 -19.72 -23.44
N SER A 124 -0.74 -19.90 -22.21
CA SER A 124 -1.76 -19.01 -21.63
C SER A 124 -1.17 -17.78 -20.94
N ARG A 125 0.14 -17.72 -20.69
CA ARG A 125 0.79 -16.57 -20.03
C ARG A 125 0.70 -15.29 -20.87
N THR A 126 0.76 -15.37 -22.19
CA THR A 126 0.66 -14.22 -23.09
C THR A 126 -0.65 -13.45 -22.91
N VAL A 127 -1.75 -14.15 -22.61
CA VAL A 127 -3.06 -13.54 -22.35
C VAL A 127 -3.25 -13.25 -20.87
N ALA A 128 -2.78 -14.15 -19.99
CA ALA A 128 -2.99 -14.02 -18.55
C ALA A 128 -2.21 -12.87 -17.92
N LEU A 129 -1.00 -12.55 -18.40
CA LEU A 129 -0.17 -11.47 -17.85
C LEU A 129 -0.83 -10.08 -18.04
N PRO A 130 -1.29 -9.68 -19.25
CA PRO A 130 -2.06 -8.46 -19.42
C PRO A 130 -3.30 -8.41 -18.51
N VAL A 131 -4.08 -9.50 -18.44
CA VAL A 131 -5.27 -9.58 -17.58
C VAL A 131 -4.90 -9.40 -16.11
N TYR A 132 -3.81 -10.00 -15.66
CA TYR A 132 -3.29 -9.84 -14.30
C TYR A 132 -2.95 -8.39 -13.98
N TYR A 133 -2.18 -7.70 -14.83
CA TYR A 133 -1.80 -6.31 -14.58
C TYR A 133 -3.00 -5.35 -14.69
N LEU A 134 -3.95 -5.61 -15.60
CA LEU A 134 -5.22 -4.88 -15.65
C LEU A 134 -6.03 -5.08 -14.38
N GLY A 135 -6.11 -6.31 -13.87
CA GLY A 135 -6.75 -6.63 -12.60
C GLY A 135 -6.07 -5.92 -11.41
N LEU A 136 -4.74 -5.91 -11.37
CA LEU A 136 -3.98 -5.19 -10.34
C LEU A 136 -4.24 -3.67 -10.40
N ALA A 137 -4.20 -3.09 -11.59
CA ALA A 137 -4.52 -1.67 -11.79
C ALA A 137 -5.96 -1.34 -11.39
N PHE A 138 -6.91 -2.22 -11.69
CA PHE A 138 -8.29 -2.10 -11.28
C PHE A 138 -8.46 -2.15 -9.75
N LEU A 139 -7.79 -3.09 -9.08
CA LEU A 139 -7.77 -3.19 -7.61
C LEU A 139 -7.19 -1.94 -6.95
N ILE A 140 -6.10 -1.39 -7.51
CA ILE A 140 -5.54 -0.10 -7.07
C ILE A 140 -6.54 1.04 -7.29
N GLY A 141 -7.27 1.03 -8.41
CA GLY A 141 -8.33 1.99 -8.67
C GLY A 141 -9.46 1.92 -7.64
N ILE A 142 -9.87 0.71 -7.25
CA ILE A 142 -10.85 0.49 -6.19
C ILE A 142 -10.32 0.96 -4.84
N SER A 143 -9.07 0.63 -4.48
CA SER A 143 -8.50 1.00 -3.19
C SER A 143 -8.45 2.52 -3.01
N PHE A 144 -8.16 3.29 -4.06
CA PHE A 144 -8.27 4.76 -4.03
C PHE A 144 -9.70 5.22 -3.72
N ARG A 145 -10.70 4.65 -4.40
CA ARG A 145 -12.11 4.99 -4.16
C ARG A 145 -12.52 4.70 -2.72
N VAL A 146 -12.16 3.52 -2.22
CA VAL A 146 -12.43 3.08 -0.85
C VAL A 146 -11.74 4.01 0.15
N PHE A 147 -10.47 4.35 -0.07
CA PHE A 147 -9.71 5.27 0.78
C PHE A 147 -10.41 6.63 0.94
N PHE A 148 -10.76 7.29 -0.17
CA PHE A 148 -11.44 8.59 -0.12
C PHE A 148 -12.86 8.49 0.44
N LEU A 149 -13.58 7.39 0.15
CA LEU A 149 -14.93 7.15 0.69
C LEU A 149 -14.90 7.01 2.21
N ILE A 150 -14.00 6.18 2.75
CA ILE A 150 -13.84 5.97 4.19
C ILE A 150 -13.45 7.28 4.87
N ASN A 151 -12.47 8.01 4.29
CA ASN A 151 -12.03 9.29 4.84
C ASN A 151 -13.18 10.30 4.90
N ARG A 152 -13.98 10.44 3.83
CA ARG A 152 -15.10 11.39 3.78
C ARG A 152 -16.27 11.04 4.69
N ARG A 153 -16.68 9.76 4.73
CA ARG A 153 -17.83 9.31 5.54
C ARG A 153 -17.69 9.73 7.01
N GLN A 154 -16.47 9.72 7.53
CA GLN A 154 -16.21 10.11 8.93
C GLN A 154 -16.48 11.58 9.24
N TYR A 155 -16.39 12.47 8.24
CA TYR A 155 -16.65 13.90 8.43
C TYR A 155 -18.10 14.27 8.12
N GLN A 156 -18.82 13.46 7.33
CA GLN A 156 -20.25 13.66 7.07
C GLN A 156 -21.12 13.40 8.30
N VAL A 157 -20.67 12.55 9.23
CA VAL A 157 -21.45 12.15 10.42
C VAL A 157 -21.21 13.07 11.64
N SER A 158 -20.20 13.96 11.61
CA SER A 158 -19.90 14.84 12.75
C SER A 158 -19.50 16.26 12.31
N PRO A 159 -20.42 17.25 12.41
CA PRO A 159 -20.16 18.66 12.07
C PRO A 159 -18.98 19.27 12.84
N ILE A 160 -18.75 18.82 14.09
CA ILE A 160 -17.68 19.30 14.98
C ILE A 160 -16.29 18.95 14.42
N ARG A 161 -16.13 17.80 13.74
CA ARG A 161 -14.85 17.40 13.14
C ARG A 161 -14.51 18.18 11.87
N ILE A 162 -15.52 18.65 11.14
CA ILE A 162 -15.32 19.48 9.94
C ILE A 162 -14.67 20.81 10.32
N LEU A 163 -15.13 21.46 11.39
CA LEU A 163 -14.59 22.74 11.86
C LEU A 163 -13.13 22.60 12.33
N ARG A 164 -12.80 21.52 13.05
CA ARG A 164 -11.42 21.25 13.50
C ARG A 164 -10.47 20.92 12.33
N ALA A 165 -10.97 20.23 11.29
CA ALA A 165 -10.20 19.93 10.08
C ALA A 165 -9.96 21.15 9.19
N LYS A 166 -10.95 22.05 9.05
CA LYS A 166 -10.79 23.32 8.32
C LYS A 166 -9.78 24.27 8.99
N ASN A 167 -9.75 24.32 10.32
CA ASN A 167 -8.79 25.14 11.06
C ASN A 167 -7.36 24.56 11.08
N SER A 168 -7.15 23.38 10.47
CA SER A 168 -5.86 22.71 10.34
C SER A 168 -5.32 22.73 8.89
N CYS A 169 -6.07 23.31 7.94
CA CYS A 169 -5.66 23.51 6.55
C CYS A 169 -4.87 24.82 6.40
#